data_AF-A0A6I3EFT4-F1
#
_entry.id   AF-A0A6I3EFT4-F1
#
_cell.length_a   1.000
_cell.length_b   1.000
_cell.length_c   1.000
_cell.angle_alpha   90.00
_cell.angle_beta   90.00
_cell.angle_gamma   90.00
#
_symmetry.space_group_name_H-M   'P 1'
#
loop_
_entity.id
_entity.type
_entity.pdbx_description
1 polymer ?
#
loop_
_entity_poly.entity_id
_entity_poly.type
_entity_poly.pdbx_seq_one_letter_code
_entity_poly.pdbx_strand_id
1 'polypeptide(L)'
;MICLTLFALPVVLADCKYHRIPNIYLIFIAYYVGLERVIFGVASFKVVIVFIFFSIMAVMVMGMGMGDVKLLFLAVLALNLAGLSELFALLLWIYVAAALQIILITCLQRQIPRTIALALAIILGCGLYLAAGSAPSLQEYAHALVNSR
;
A
#
# COMPACT_ATOMS: atom_id res chain seq x y z
N MET A 1 -7.06 -9.92 1.71
CA MET A 1 -5.69 -9.62 2.26
C MET A 1 -4.63 -10.67 1.93
N ILE A 2 -4.89 -11.97 2.07
CA ILE A 2 -3.93 -13.06 1.75
C ILE A 2 -3.37 -12.95 0.32
N CYS A 3 -4.20 -12.53 -0.63
CA CYS A 3 -3.83 -12.35 -2.04
C CYS A 3 -2.78 -11.26 -2.25
N LEU A 4 -2.85 -10.16 -1.52
CA LEU A 4 -1.91 -9.06 -1.69
C LEU A 4 -0.52 -9.49 -1.21
N THR A 5 -0.43 -10.26 -0.12
CA THR A 5 0.83 -10.83 0.39
C THR A 5 1.38 -11.93 -0.52
N LEU A 6 0.51 -12.80 -1.06
CA LEU A 6 0.93 -13.91 -1.94
C LEU A 6 1.45 -13.41 -3.29
N PHE A 7 0.80 -12.39 -3.87
CA PHE A 7 1.18 -11.81 -5.17
C PHE A 7 2.10 -10.58 -5.05
N ALA A 8 2.34 -10.06 -3.84
CA ALA A 8 3.31 -8.98 -3.59
C ALA A 8 4.73 -9.39 -3.99
N LEU A 9 5.14 -10.61 -3.65
CA LEU A 9 6.49 -11.13 -3.91
C LEU A 9 6.87 -11.10 -5.40
N PRO A 10 6.08 -11.69 -6.32
CA PRO A 10 6.40 -11.64 -7.75
C PRO A 10 6.33 -10.23 -8.34
N VAL A 11 5.44 -9.37 -7.83
CA VAL A 11 5.33 -7.98 -8.28
C VAL A 11 6.54 -7.15 -7.87
N VAL A 12 6.99 -7.28 -6.61
CA VAL A 12 8.21 -6.60 -6.11
C VAL A 12 9.44 -7.09 -6.84
N LEU A 13 9.55 -8.41 -7.09
CA LEU A 13 10.65 -8.98 -7.87
C LEU A 13 10.67 -8.46 -9.31
N ALA A 14 9.50 -8.32 -9.95
CA ALA A 14 9.38 -7.76 -11.29
C ALA A 14 9.73 -6.26 -11.31
N ASP A 15 9.30 -5.51 -10.30
CA ASP A 15 9.56 -4.07 -10.19
C ASP A 15 11.05 -3.78 -9.89
N CYS A 16 11.67 -4.53 -8.98
CA CYS A 16 13.12 -4.41 -8.70
C CYS A 16 13.99 -4.79 -9.90
N LYS A 17 13.60 -5.81 -10.68
CA LYS A 17 14.43 -6.34 -11.78
C LYS A 17 14.26 -5.56 -13.08
N TYR A 18 13.03 -5.12 -13.39
CA TYR A 18 12.71 -4.54 -14.70
C TYR A 18 12.23 -3.08 -14.61
N HIS A 19 12.04 -2.51 -13.40
CA HIS A 19 11.47 -1.17 -13.18
C HIS A 19 10.19 -0.93 -14.00
N ARG A 20 9.47 -2.00 -14.29
CA ARG A 20 8.23 -2.04 -15.06
C ARG A 20 7.39 -3.16 -14.49
N ILE A 21 6.23 -2.80 -13.98
CA ILE A 21 5.25 -3.77 -13.52
C ILE A 21 4.53 -4.35 -14.74
N PRO A 22 4.68 -5.66 -15.06
CA PRO A 22 3.96 -6.27 -16.16
C PRO A 22 2.47 -6.31 -15.84
N ASN A 23 1.64 -5.78 -16.75
CA ASN A 23 0.19 -5.64 -16.55
C ASN A 23 -0.51 -6.98 -16.27
N ILE A 24 0.10 -8.11 -16.63
CA ILE A 24 -0.43 -9.46 -16.38
C ILE A 24 -0.59 -9.74 -14.87
N TYR A 25 0.36 -9.35 -14.03
CA TYR A 25 0.28 -9.55 -12.59
C TYR A 25 -0.82 -8.69 -11.96
N LEU A 26 -0.95 -7.47 -12.45
CA LEU A 26 -2.03 -6.55 -12.08
C LEU A 26 -3.42 -7.12 -12.39
N ILE A 27 -3.59 -7.78 -13.54
CA ILE A 27 -4.86 -8.41 -13.91
C ILE A 27 -5.20 -9.56 -12.96
N PHE A 28 -4.23 -10.41 -12.61
CA PHE A 28 -4.47 -11.51 -11.65
C PHE A 28 -4.88 -10.98 -10.28
N ILE A 29 -4.19 -9.96 -9.77
CA ILE A 29 -4.54 -9.32 -8.49
C ILE A 29 -5.93 -8.68 -8.59
N ALA A 30 -6.23 -8.00 -9.70
CA ALA A 30 -7.53 -7.37 -9.91
C ALA A 30 -8.68 -8.38 -9.92
N TYR A 31 -8.49 -9.53 -10.57
CA TYR A 31 -9.51 -10.57 -10.61
C TYR A 31 -9.78 -11.13 -9.20
N TYR A 32 -8.72 -11.40 -8.44
CA TYR A 32 -8.84 -11.94 -7.09
C TYR A 32 -9.46 -10.95 -6.11
N VAL A 33 -8.98 -9.69 -6.10
CA VAL A 33 -9.54 -8.62 -5.26
C VAL A 33 -10.98 -8.33 -5.68
N GLY A 34 -11.28 -8.35 -6.98
CA GLY A 34 -12.64 -8.21 -7.49
C GLY A 34 -13.58 -9.29 -6.95
N LEU A 35 -13.17 -10.57 -7.01
CA LEU A 35 -13.95 -11.67 -6.43
C LEU A 35 -14.15 -11.51 -4.92
N GLU A 36 -13.10 -11.15 -4.18
CA GLU A 36 -13.19 -10.88 -2.73
C GLU A 36 -14.23 -9.78 -2.46
N ARG A 37 -14.25 -8.69 -3.25
CA ARG A 37 -15.20 -7.59 -3.07
C ARG A 37 -16.62 -7.91 -3.51
N VAL A 38 -16.80 -8.78 -4.50
CA VAL A 38 -18.14 -9.28 -4.88
C VAL A 38 -18.75 -10.14 -3.77
N ILE A 39 -17.92 -10.95 -3.10
CA ILE A 39 -18.38 -11.87 -2.05
C ILE A 39 -18.59 -11.15 -0.71
N PHE A 40 -17.63 -10.31 -0.28
CA PHE A 40 -17.66 -9.65 1.04
C PHE A 40 -18.25 -8.23 1.01
N GLY A 41 -18.51 -7.68 -0.17
CA GLY A 41 -18.99 -6.32 -0.34
C GLY A 41 -17.90 -5.25 -0.22
N VAL A 42 -18.29 -4.01 -0.53
CA VAL A 42 -17.45 -2.80 -0.46
C VAL A 42 -17.91 -1.97 0.74
N ALA A 43 -16.99 -1.63 1.65
CA ALA A 43 -17.30 -0.91 2.87
C ALA A 43 -17.80 0.52 2.61
N SER A 44 -17.22 1.22 1.62
CA SER A 44 -17.59 2.60 1.33
C SER A 44 -17.32 3.00 -0.12
N PHE A 45 -18.38 3.25 -0.89
CA PHE A 45 -18.28 3.77 -2.26
C PHE A 45 -17.67 5.18 -2.31
N LYS A 46 -17.87 5.99 -1.25
CA LYS A 46 -17.30 7.34 -1.17
C LYS A 46 -15.77 7.32 -1.19
N VAL A 47 -15.17 6.39 -0.44
CA VAL A 47 -13.71 6.22 -0.38
C VAL A 47 -13.16 5.81 -1.75
N VAL A 48 -13.84 4.88 -2.43
CA VAL A 48 -13.46 4.44 -3.79
C VAL A 48 -13.50 5.60 -4.79
N ILE A 49 -14.57 6.39 -4.81
CA ILE A 49 -14.71 7.52 -5.74
C ILE A 49 -13.63 8.59 -5.50
N VAL A 50 -13.42 8.97 -4.24
CA VAL A 50 -12.37 9.95 -3.88
C VAL A 50 -11.00 9.43 -4.28
N PHE A 51 -10.74 8.15 -4.07
CA PHE A 51 -9.47 7.55 -4.43
C PHE A 51 -9.27 7.46 -5.95
N ILE A 52 -10.33 7.20 -6.74
CA ILE A 52 -10.25 7.28 -8.21
C ILE A 52 -9.85 8.69 -8.64
N PHE A 53 -10.48 9.72 -8.08
CA PHE A 53 -10.12 11.11 -8.41
C PHE A 53 -8.67 11.43 -8.04
N PHE A 54 -8.23 10.99 -6.86
CA PHE A 54 -6.83 11.14 -6.42
C PHE A 54 -5.87 10.40 -7.36
N SER A 55 -6.22 9.20 -7.80
CA SER A 55 -5.40 8.38 -8.70
C SER A 55 -5.21 9.04 -10.08
N ILE A 56 -6.27 9.65 -10.62
CA ILE A 56 -6.22 10.40 -11.88
C ILE A 56 -5.33 11.64 -11.73
N MET A 57 -5.48 12.37 -10.61
CA MET A 57 -4.63 13.51 -10.30
C MET A 57 -3.16 13.13 -10.12
N ALA A 58 -2.87 12.01 -9.45
CA ALA A 58 -1.51 11.51 -9.28
C ALA A 58 -0.86 11.16 -10.63
N VAL A 59 -1.60 10.55 -11.56
CA VAL A 59 -1.11 10.29 -12.94
C VAL A 59 -0.82 11.60 -13.66
N MET A 60 -1.75 12.55 -13.64
CA MET A 60 -1.63 13.80 -14.40
C MET A 60 -0.55 14.74 -13.85
N VAL A 61 -0.44 14.86 -12.52
CA VAL A 61 0.41 15.88 -11.88
C VAL A 61 1.78 15.33 -11.49
N MET A 62 1.85 14.10 -10.97
CA MET A 62 3.12 13.53 -10.49
C MET A 62 3.85 12.73 -11.57
N GLY A 63 3.26 12.53 -12.76
CA GLY A 63 3.84 11.70 -13.81
C GLY A 63 4.00 10.24 -13.38
N MET A 64 3.17 9.79 -12.42
CA MET A 64 3.24 8.47 -11.82
C MET A 64 2.95 7.40 -12.87
N GLY A 65 3.72 6.31 -12.85
CA GLY A 65 3.55 5.19 -13.77
C GLY A 65 2.13 4.62 -13.68
N MET A 66 1.48 4.40 -14.83
CA MET A 66 0.12 3.86 -14.86
C MET A 66 0.00 2.49 -14.17
N GLY A 67 1.10 1.71 -14.13
CA GLY A 67 1.17 0.45 -13.39
C GLY A 67 1.09 0.65 -11.87
N ASP A 68 1.84 1.61 -11.33
CA ASP A 68 1.89 1.87 -9.90
C ASP A 68 0.56 2.41 -9.37
N VAL A 69 -0.12 3.24 -10.17
CA VAL A 69 -1.43 3.80 -9.84
C VAL A 69 -2.49 2.71 -9.77
N LYS A 70 -2.47 1.77 -10.72
CA LYS A 70 -3.36 0.60 -10.68
C LYS A 70 -3.04 -0.29 -9.48
N LEU A 71 -1.77 -0.44 -9.11
CA LEU A 71 -1.37 -1.23 -7.95
C LEU A 71 -1.88 -0.58 -6.65
N LEU A 72 -1.72 0.73 -6.52
CA LEU A 72 -2.22 1.52 -5.39
C LEU A 72 -3.76 1.40 -5.29
N PHE A 73 -4.46 1.45 -6.43
CA PHE A 73 -5.90 1.24 -6.50
C PHE A 73 -6.34 -0.14 -6.01
N LEU A 74 -5.66 -1.18 -6.47
CA LEU A 74 -5.93 -2.54 -6.00
C LEU A 74 -5.61 -2.71 -4.52
N ALA A 75 -4.59 -2.04 -4.00
CA ALA A 75 -4.27 -2.08 -2.58
C ALA A 75 -5.36 -1.45 -1.70
N VAL A 76 -5.88 -0.29 -2.11
CA VAL A 76 -7.01 0.36 -1.43
C VAL A 76 -8.28 -0.51 -1.46
N LEU A 77 -8.59 -1.09 -2.63
CA LEU A 77 -9.71 -2.03 -2.75
C LEU A 77 -9.53 -3.29 -1.91
N ALA A 78 -8.31 -3.82 -1.83
CA ALA A 78 -8.02 -5.00 -1.03
C ALA A 78 -8.18 -4.73 0.47
N LEU A 79 -7.78 -3.54 0.94
CA LEU A 79 -7.89 -3.10 2.33
C LEU A 79 -9.32 -2.72 2.74
N ASN A 80 -10.18 -2.36 1.79
CA ASN A 80 -11.59 -2.07 2.02
C ASN A 80 -11.84 -1.03 3.13
N LEU A 81 -11.16 0.12 3.01
CA LEU A 81 -11.21 1.16 4.02
C LEU A 81 -12.63 1.72 4.18
N ALA A 82 -13.04 1.93 5.44
CA ALA A 82 -14.38 2.38 5.78
C ALA A 82 -14.54 3.91 5.67
N GLY A 83 -13.43 4.66 5.84
CA GLY A 83 -13.44 6.11 5.91
C GLY A 83 -12.27 6.80 5.20
N LEU A 84 -12.39 8.12 5.01
CA LEU A 84 -11.33 8.94 4.41
C LEU A 84 -10.12 9.10 5.34
N SER A 85 -10.31 9.11 6.65
CA SER A 85 -9.23 9.16 7.64
C SER A 85 -8.27 7.98 7.49
N GLU A 86 -8.81 6.78 7.29
CA GLU A 86 -8.05 5.57 7.06
C GLU A 86 -7.26 5.62 5.75
N LEU A 87 -7.84 6.26 4.72
CA LEU A 87 -7.18 6.46 3.43
C LEU A 87 -5.98 7.41 3.56
N PHE A 88 -6.13 8.52 4.29
CA PHE A 88 -5.02 9.42 4.59
C PHE A 88 -3.93 8.74 5.42
N ALA A 89 -4.32 7.93 6.40
CA ALA A 89 -3.38 7.16 7.21
C ALA A 89 -2.57 6.18 6.33
N LEU A 90 -3.23 5.43 5.44
CA LEU A 90 -2.57 4.51 4.51
C LEU A 90 -1.56 5.25 3.62
N LEU A 91 -1.95 6.37 3.02
CA LEU A 91 -1.07 7.19 2.19
C LEU A 91 0.16 7.68 2.95
N LEU A 92 -0.03 8.11 4.21
CA LEU A 92 1.07 8.53 5.09
C LEU A 92 2.04 7.38 5.35
N TRP A 93 1.52 6.18 5.65
CA TRP A 93 2.38 5.00 5.86
C TRP A 93 3.14 4.58 4.61
N ILE A 94 2.52 4.67 3.43
CA ILE A 94 3.20 4.44 2.15
C ILE A 94 4.31 5.47 1.93
N TYR A 95 4.07 6.75 2.27
CA TYR A 95 5.08 7.79 2.16
C TYR A 95 6.26 7.57 3.12
N VAL A 96 5.99 7.17 4.36
CA VAL A 96 7.02 6.80 5.35
C VAL A 96 7.82 5.60 4.85
N ALA A 97 7.16 4.57 4.33
CA ALA A 97 7.82 3.39 3.76
C ALA A 97 8.72 3.77 2.56
N ALA A 98 8.24 4.66 1.67
CA ALA A 98 9.03 5.17 0.55
C ALA A 98 10.27 5.95 1.04
N ALA A 99 10.11 6.83 2.04
CA ALA A 99 11.22 7.57 2.62
C ALA A 99 12.27 6.63 3.25
N LEU A 100 11.82 5.61 3.97
CA LEU A 100 12.69 4.61 4.58
C LEU A 100 13.45 3.80 3.50
N GLN A 101 12.77 3.41 2.43
CA GLN A 101 13.39 2.75 1.28
C GLN A 101 14.47 3.63 0.63
N ILE A 102 14.22 4.94 0.45
CA ILE A 102 15.20 5.88 -0.09
C ILE A 102 16.43 5.97 0.83
N ILE A 103 16.21 6.11 2.14
CA ILE A 103 17.30 6.20 3.13
C ILE A 103 18.14 4.92 3.11
N LEU A 104 17.51 3.74 3.07
CA LEU A 104 18.20 2.45 3.00
C LEU A 104 19.06 2.32 1.74
N ILE A 105 18.50 2.63 0.57
CA ILE A 105 19.22 2.54 -0.70
C ILE A 105 20.37 3.56 -0.73
N THR A 106 20.12 4.78 -0.26
CA THR A 106 21.13 5.85 -0.18
C THR A 106 22.25 5.46 0.78
N CYS A 107 21.94 4.84 1.91
CA CYS A 107 22.93 4.37 2.88
C CYS A 107 23.79 3.24 2.30
N LEU A 108 23.16 2.27 1.61
CA LEU A 108 23.84 1.10 1.08
C LEU A 108 24.70 1.42 -0.15
N GLN A 109 24.21 2.26 -1.07
CA GLN A 109 24.88 2.58 -2.33
C GLN A 109 25.61 3.92 -2.32
N ARG A 110 25.50 4.72 -1.25
CA ARG A 110 26.05 6.08 -1.12
C ARG A 110 25.71 7.03 -2.28
N GLN A 111 24.67 6.71 -3.03
CA GLN A 111 24.16 7.51 -4.15
C GLN A 111 22.64 7.63 -4.03
N ILE A 112 22.12 8.79 -4.42
CA ILE A 112 20.68 9.03 -4.43
C ILE A 112 20.10 8.32 -5.67
N PRO A 113 19.25 7.29 -5.51
CA PRO A 113 18.67 6.60 -6.64
C PRO A 113 17.75 7.54 -7.43
N ARG A 114 17.97 7.64 -8.75
CA ARG A 114 17.13 8.46 -9.65
C ARG A 114 15.74 7.85 -9.91
N THR A 115 15.60 6.53 -9.71
CA THR A 115 14.36 5.78 -9.92
C THR A 115 14.14 4.84 -8.75
N ILE A 116 12.92 4.84 -8.19
CA ILE A 116 12.56 4.00 -7.04
C ILE A 116 11.47 3.02 -7.47
N ALA A 117 11.64 1.75 -7.12
CA ALA A 117 10.62 0.73 -7.26
C ALA A 117 9.48 1.02 -6.27
N LEU A 118 8.41 1.66 -6.77
CA LEU A 118 7.32 2.18 -5.96
C LEU A 118 6.39 1.06 -5.46
N ALA A 119 6.41 -0.12 -6.09
CA ALA A 119 5.63 -1.27 -5.62
C ALA A 119 6.08 -1.72 -4.22
N LEU A 120 7.39 -1.71 -3.93
CA LEU A 120 7.92 -2.08 -2.62
C LEU A 120 7.37 -1.15 -1.52
N ALA A 121 7.40 0.16 -1.76
CA ALA A 121 6.89 1.15 -0.82
C ALA A 121 5.38 1.00 -0.58
N ILE A 122 4.59 0.73 -1.61
CA ILE A 122 3.14 0.49 -1.47
C ILE A 122 2.90 -0.73 -0.58
N ILE A 123 3.58 -1.84 -0.85
CA ILE A 123 3.38 -3.10 -0.11
C ILE A 123 3.85 -2.96 1.34
N LEU A 124 5.02 -2.36 1.57
CA LEU A 124 5.52 -2.06 2.92
C LEU A 124 4.58 -1.11 3.65
N GLY A 125 4.10 -0.06 3.01
CA GLY A 125 3.16 0.89 3.59
C GLY A 125 1.82 0.24 3.97
N CYS A 126 1.29 -0.66 3.13
CA CYS A 126 0.11 -1.46 3.46
C CYS A 126 0.37 -2.37 4.68
N GLY A 127 1.54 -2.99 4.74
CA GLY A 127 1.96 -3.80 5.89
C GLY A 127 2.07 -2.97 7.17
N LEU A 128 2.69 -1.79 7.11
CA LEU A 128 2.80 -0.87 8.25
C LEU A 128 1.42 -0.38 8.72
N TYR A 129 0.52 -0.03 7.79
CA TYR A 129 -0.83 0.41 8.14
C TYR A 129 -1.59 -0.66 8.92
N LEU A 130 -1.50 -1.92 8.49
CA LEU A 130 -2.15 -3.04 9.20
C LEU A 130 -1.50 -3.32 10.54
N ALA A 131 -0.17 -3.32 10.60
CA ALA A 131 0.57 -3.51 11.84
C ALA A 131 0.18 -2.43 12.86
N ALA A 132 0.09 -1.17 12.42
CA ALA A 132 -0.36 -0.05 13.23
C ALA A 132 -1.83 -0.19 13.66
N GLY A 133 -2.70 -0.68 12.78
CA GLY A 133 -4.11 -0.94 13.11
C GLY A 133 -4.32 -2.13 14.07
N SER A 134 -3.39 -3.09 14.09
CA SER A 134 -3.39 -4.24 15.01
C SER A 134 -2.62 -4.02 16.31
N ALA A 135 -1.92 -2.88 16.44
CA ALA A 135 -1.15 -2.57 17.63
C ALA A 135 -2.10 -2.25 18.79
N PRO A 136 -1.86 -2.81 20.00
CA PRO A 136 -2.67 -2.47 21.17
C PRO A 136 -2.60 -0.98 21.46
N SER A 137 -3.71 -0.42 21.91
CA SER A 137 -3.75 1.01 22.25
C SER A 137 -2.76 1.31 23.39
N LEU A 138 -2.16 2.51 23.42
CA LEU A 138 -1.28 2.94 24.52
C LEU A 138 -1.94 2.78 25.91
N GLN A 139 -3.28 2.81 25.97
CA GLN A 139 -4.06 2.56 27.16
C GLN A 139 -4.05 1.08 27.60
N GLU A 140 -4.09 0.13 26.66
CA GLU A 140 -3.92 -1.30 26.98
C GLU A 140 -2.52 -1.60 27.48
N TYR A 141 -1.49 -0.97 26.90
CA TYR A 141 -0.12 -1.08 27.42
C TYR A 141 0.02 -0.50 28.82
N ALA A 142 -0.59 0.67 29.08
CA ALA A 142 -0.60 1.28 30.41
C ALA A 142 -1.33 0.40 31.42
N HIS A 143 -2.49 -0.18 31.06
CA HIS A 143 -3.21 -1.12 31.92
C HIS A 143 -2.43 -2.42 32.16
N ALA A 144 -1.75 -2.97 31.15
CA ALA A 144 -0.91 -4.15 31.30
C ALA A 144 0.29 -3.90 32.22
N LEU A 145 0.91 -2.71 32.16
CA LEU A 145 2.02 -2.31 33.03
C LEU A 145 1.57 -2.03 34.48
N VAL A 146 0.38 -1.45 34.67
CA VAL A 146 -0.19 -1.22 36.02
C VAL A 146 -0.61 -2.54 36.67
N ASN A 147 -1.09 -3.52 35.90
CA ASN A 147 -1.56 -4.80 36.41
C ASN A 147 -0.45 -5.88 36.51
N SER A 148 0.81 -5.54 36.22
CA SER A 148 1.98 -6.43 36.36
C SER A 148 2.82 -6.16 37.61
N ARG A 149 2.35 -5.31 38.52
CA ARG A 149 2.90 -5.14 39.88
C ARG A 149 1.96 -5.77 40.89
#